data_AF-K1E7A8-F1
#
_entry.id   AF-K1E7A8-F1
#
_cell.length_a   1.000
_cell.length_b   1.000
_cell.length_c   1.000
_cell.angle_alpha   90.00
_cell.angle_beta   90.00
_cell.angle_gamma   90.00
#
_symmetry.space_group_name_H-M   'P 1'
#
loop_
_entity.id
_entity.type
_entity.pdbx_description
1 polymer ?
#
loop_
_entity_poly.entity_id
_entity_poly.type
_entity_poly.pdbx_seq_one_letter_code
_entity_poly.pdbx_strand_id
1 'polypeptide(L)'
;MTDEHIERSVRTWSVDDSVQPLVDTVTTGSTTTVTLLSDILFDFGTAKIDATARKAVEKSAQSIPKGAKVTVEGHTDSIGSPSDNRTLSLQRAQAVAKVLADERPDLTLTVRGLGESQPVADNTSGGEDNPAGREKNRRVEISHRS
;
A
#
# COMPACT_ATOMS: atom_id res chain seq x y z
N MET A 1 2.10 6.72 60.26
CA MET A 1 2.86 7.09 59.04
C MET A 1 2.64 5.94 58.08
N THR A 2 1.90 6.18 57.02
CA THR A 2 1.37 5.18 56.09
C THR A 2 2.34 4.98 54.94
N ASP A 3 2.80 3.74 54.74
CA ASP A 3 3.54 3.31 53.55
C ASP A 3 2.59 3.27 52.34
N GLU A 4 2.88 4.10 51.35
CA GLU A 4 2.10 4.25 50.12
C GLU A 4 2.73 3.37 49.02
N HIS A 5 1.91 2.47 48.49
CA HIS A 5 2.22 1.58 47.37
C HIS A 5 2.74 2.35 46.14
N ILE A 6 3.89 1.95 45.59
CA ILE A 6 4.32 2.34 44.24
C ILE A 6 4.04 1.17 43.29
N GLU A 7 2.82 1.11 42.76
CA GLU A 7 2.57 0.42 41.49
C GLU A 7 2.72 1.44 40.36
N ARG A 8 3.89 1.46 39.72
CA ARG A 8 4.10 2.22 38.49
C ARG A 8 4.26 1.29 37.30
N SER A 9 3.10 0.91 36.78
CA SER A 9 2.78 0.62 35.37
C SER A 9 3.99 0.36 34.47
N VAL A 10 4.33 -0.92 34.32
CA VAL A 10 5.09 -1.38 33.16
C VAL A 10 4.21 -1.12 31.94
N ARG A 11 4.51 -0.07 31.16
CA ARG A 11 3.97 0.06 29.80
C ARG A 11 4.63 -1.04 28.98
N THR A 12 3.97 -2.19 28.86
CA THR A 12 4.33 -3.17 27.84
C THR A 12 4.13 -2.51 26.49
N TRP A 13 5.21 -2.01 25.90
CA TRP A 13 5.26 -1.74 24.48
C TRP A 13 5.01 -3.08 23.77
N SER A 14 3.80 -3.27 23.29
CA SER A 14 3.43 -4.45 22.52
C SER A 14 4.14 -4.33 21.17
N VAL A 15 5.18 -5.14 20.98
CA VAL A 15 5.95 -5.22 19.72
C VAL A 15 5.08 -5.75 18.56
N ASP A 16 3.87 -6.23 18.85
CA ASP A 16 2.88 -6.73 17.90
C ASP A 16 2.30 -5.64 16.97
N ASP A 17 2.23 -4.39 17.42
CA ASP A 17 1.64 -3.29 16.63
C ASP A 17 2.62 -2.69 15.59
N SER A 18 3.86 -3.18 15.58
CA SER A 18 4.96 -2.64 14.76
C SER A 18 5.24 -3.44 13.48
N VAL A 19 4.48 -4.51 13.22
CA VAL A 19 4.63 -5.31 12.00
C VAL A 19 3.44 -5.05 11.09
N GLN A 20 3.52 -3.95 10.31
CA GLN A 20 2.59 -3.75 9.20
C GLN A 20 2.82 -4.90 8.20
N PRO A 21 1.81 -5.72 7.89
CA PRO A 21 1.98 -6.75 6.87
C PRO A 21 2.32 -6.07 5.54
N LEU A 22 3.38 -6.56 4.89
CA LEU A 22 3.88 -6.05 3.60
C LEU A 22 2.80 -6.04 2.50
N VAL A 23 1.77 -6.87 2.69
CA VAL A 23 0.67 -7.11 1.77
C VAL A 23 -0.61 -7.27 2.60
N ASP A 24 -1.61 -6.45 2.33
CA ASP A 24 -2.98 -6.66 2.84
C ASP A 24 -3.86 -7.19 1.70
N THR A 25 -4.83 -8.04 2.00
CA THR A 25 -5.74 -8.61 0.99
C THR A 25 -7.16 -8.59 1.51
N VAL A 26 -8.01 -7.81 0.86
CA VAL A 26 -9.41 -7.64 1.22
C VAL A 26 -10.28 -8.11 0.07
N THR A 27 -11.28 -8.94 0.36
CA THR A 27 -12.31 -9.33 -0.61
C THR A 27 -13.64 -8.71 -0.22
N THR A 28 -14.19 -7.86 -1.09
CA THR A 28 -15.48 -7.21 -0.90
C THR A 28 -16.41 -7.61 -2.05
N GLY A 29 -17.47 -8.36 -1.74
CA GLY A 29 -18.39 -8.89 -2.75
C GLY A 29 -17.66 -9.87 -3.68
N SER A 30 -17.53 -9.49 -4.95
CA SER A 30 -16.83 -10.29 -5.98
C SER A 30 -15.49 -9.68 -6.42
N THR A 31 -14.93 -8.74 -5.64
CA THR A 31 -13.64 -8.11 -5.94
C THR A 31 -12.67 -8.41 -4.81
N THR A 32 -11.51 -8.96 -5.17
CA THR A 32 -10.36 -9.07 -4.27
C THR A 32 -9.39 -7.94 -4.61
N THR A 33 -8.97 -7.20 -3.60
CA THR A 33 -7.96 -6.15 -3.68
C THR A 33 -6.79 -6.52 -2.79
N VAL A 34 -5.60 -6.54 -3.39
CA VAL A 34 -4.33 -6.70 -2.69
C VAL A 34 -3.66 -5.34 -2.60
N THR A 35 -3.38 -4.87 -1.39
CA THR A 35 -2.74 -3.58 -1.11
C THR A 35 -1.28 -3.80 -0.78
N LEU A 36 -0.41 -3.07 -1.48
CA LEU A 36 1.03 -3.06 -1.27
C LEU A 36 1.47 -1.64 -0.89
N LEU A 37 2.15 -1.48 0.25
CA LEU A 37 2.63 -0.16 0.67
C LEU A 37 3.79 0.31 -0.22
N SER A 38 3.71 1.56 -0.68
CA SER A 38 4.71 2.12 -1.60
C SER A 38 6.08 2.24 -0.96
N ASP A 39 6.14 2.49 0.36
CA ASP A 39 7.40 2.64 1.10
C ASP A 39 8.19 1.33 1.20
N ILE A 40 7.50 0.21 0.97
CA ILE A 40 8.09 -1.13 0.89
C ILE A 40 8.48 -1.48 -0.56
N LEU A 41 7.74 -0.96 -1.53
CA LEU A 41 7.96 -1.25 -2.94
C LEU A 41 9.02 -0.36 -3.61
N PHE A 42 9.20 0.86 -3.11
CA PHE A 42 9.96 1.90 -3.78
C PHE A 42 10.75 2.76 -2.79
N ASP A 43 11.94 3.18 -3.20
CA ASP A 43 12.63 4.29 -2.56
C ASP A 43 11.84 5.60 -2.71
N PHE A 44 12.03 6.54 -1.78
CA PHE A 44 11.33 7.82 -1.74
C PHE A 44 11.39 8.56 -3.09
N GLY A 45 10.23 8.99 -3.59
CA GLY A 45 10.11 9.71 -4.86
C GLY A 45 10.39 8.88 -6.13
N THR A 46 10.65 7.58 -6.00
CA THR A 46 10.93 6.71 -7.15
C THR A 46 9.78 5.76 -7.45
N ALA A 47 9.86 5.14 -8.63
CA ALA A 47 9.04 4.01 -9.07
C ALA A 47 9.91 2.78 -9.42
N LYS A 48 11.14 2.71 -8.90
CA LYS A 48 12.06 1.61 -9.17
C LYS A 48 11.75 0.45 -8.20
N ILE A 49 11.47 -0.72 -8.76
CA ILE A 49 11.24 -1.96 -8.00
C ILE A 49 12.56 -2.70 -7.87
N ASP A 50 12.97 -3.00 -6.64
CA ASP A 50 14.12 -3.86 -6.35
C ASP A 50 13.74 -5.35 -6.31
N ALA A 51 14.69 -6.24 -6.02
CA ALA A 51 14.44 -7.67 -5.99
C ALA A 51 13.46 -8.10 -4.88
N THR A 52 13.42 -7.38 -3.75
CA THR A 52 12.55 -7.68 -2.61
C THR A 52 11.11 -7.28 -2.93
N ALA A 53 10.92 -6.04 -3.42
CA ALA A 53 9.66 -5.51 -3.89
C ALA A 53 9.09 -6.35 -5.05
N ARG A 54 9.95 -6.81 -5.97
CA ARG A 54 9.54 -7.69 -7.07
C ARG A 54 8.93 -8.99 -6.55
N LYS A 55 9.58 -9.66 -5.60
CA LYS A 55 9.07 -10.90 -4.98
C LYS A 55 7.73 -10.68 -4.26
N ALA A 56 7.54 -9.53 -3.63
CA ALA A 56 6.25 -9.20 -3.00
C ALA A 56 5.13 -9.13 -4.05
N VAL A 57 5.36 -8.44 -5.17
CA VAL A 57 4.40 -8.37 -6.28
C VAL A 57 4.14 -9.74 -6.91
N GLU A 58 5.18 -10.53 -7.16
CA GLU A 58 5.06 -11.90 -7.69
C GLU A 58 4.23 -12.78 -6.76
N LYS A 59 4.44 -12.69 -5.44
CA LYS A 59 3.65 -13.42 -4.45
C LYS A 59 2.17 -13.00 -4.49
N SER A 60 1.89 -11.71 -4.59
CA SER A 60 0.51 -11.19 -4.74
C SER A 60 -0.16 -11.67 -6.04
N ALA A 61 0.61 -11.97 -7.08
CA ALA A 61 0.08 -12.47 -8.35
C ALA A 61 -0.43 -13.91 -8.27
N GLN A 62 -0.01 -14.69 -7.27
CA GLN A 62 -0.33 -16.13 -7.16
C GLN A 62 -1.81 -16.39 -6.86
N SER A 63 -2.49 -15.48 -6.17
CA SER A 63 -3.92 -15.61 -5.86
C SER A 63 -4.83 -15.19 -7.02
N ILE A 64 -4.28 -14.58 -8.08
CA ILE A 64 -5.07 -14.05 -9.20
C ILE A 64 -5.52 -15.20 -10.12
N PRO A 65 -6.83 -15.35 -10.39
CA PRO A 65 -7.34 -16.38 -11.30
C PRO A 65 -6.71 -16.30 -12.69
N LYS A 66 -6.63 -17.45 -13.37
CA LYS A 66 -6.10 -17.53 -14.74
C LYS A 66 -6.95 -16.71 -15.71
N GLY A 67 -6.30 -15.88 -16.54
CA GLY A 67 -6.99 -15.06 -17.54
C GLY A 67 -7.80 -13.91 -16.96
N ALA A 68 -7.61 -13.55 -15.69
CA ALA A 68 -8.37 -12.50 -15.04
C ALA A 68 -8.07 -11.11 -15.64
N LYS A 69 -9.07 -10.23 -15.55
CA LYS A 69 -8.87 -8.79 -15.72
C LYS A 69 -8.44 -8.22 -14.37
N VAL A 70 -7.30 -7.53 -14.39
CA VAL A 70 -6.67 -6.97 -13.19
C VAL A 70 -6.53 -5.47 -13.35
N THR A 71 -6.88 -4.71 -12.33
CA THR A 71 -6.61 -3.27 -12.26
C THR A 71 -5.49 -3.03 -11.28
N VAL A 72 -4.50 -2.24 -11.67
CA VAL A 72 -3.40 -1.79 -10.83
C VAL A 72 -3.53 -0.28 -10.63
N GLU A 73 -3.76 0.15 -9.40
CA GLU A 73 -3.99 1.54 -9.04
C GLU A 73 -2.90 2.03 -8.09
N GLY A 74 -2.21 3.11 -8.47
CA GLY A 74 -1.22 3.75 -7.60
C GLY A 74 -1.84 4.92 -6.85
N HIS A 75 -1.41 5.16 -5.61
CA HIS A 75 -1.87 6.25 -4.77
C HIS A 75 -0.69 6.95 -4.09
N THR A 76 -0.89 8.21 -3.72
CA THR A 76 0.05 8.99 -2.93
C THR A 76 -0.63 9.52 -1.67
N ASP A 77 0.17 10.05 -0.74
CA ASP A 77 -0.35 10.95 0.28
C ASP A 77 -0.62 12.35 -0.33
N SER A 78 -1.02 13.31 0.52
CA SER A 78 -1.35 14.68 0.11
C SER A 78 -0.15 15.63 0.08
N ILE A 79 1.09 15.14 0.11
CA ILE A 79 2.28 15.99 0.07
C ILE A 79 2.67 16.24 -1.39
N GLY A 80 2.94 17.50 -1.74
CA GLY A 80 3.34 17.89 -3.09
C GLY A 80 2.18 18.43 -3.93
N SER A 81 2.38 18.55 -5.24
CA SER A 81 1.34 19.02 -6.15
C SER A 81 0.45 17.87 -6.65
N PRO A 82 -0.85 18.10 -6.89
CA PRO A 82 -1.74 17.07 -7.43
C PRO A 82 -1.25 16.47 -8.76
N SER A 83 -0.60 17.26 -9.62
CA SER A 83 -0.03 16.80 -10.89
C SER A 83 1.17 15.87 -10.70
N ASP A 84 2.04 16.19 -9.74
CA ASP A 84 3.20 15.35 -9.45
C ASP A 84 2.74 14.04 -8.81
N ASN A 85 1.78 14.11 -7.89
CA ASN A 85 1.15 12.95 -7.25
C ASN A 85 0.47 12.03 -8.27
N ARG A 86 -0.22 12.61 -9.26
CA ARG A 86 -0.82 11.85 -10.37
C ARG A 86 0.24 11.15 -11.22
N THR A 87 1.36 11.82 -11.50
CA THR A 87 2.45 11.27 -12.31
C THR A 87 3.17 10.15 -11.56
N LEU A 88 3.55 10.38 -10.30
CA LEU A 88 4.27 9.42 -9.46
C LEU A 88 3.44 8.16 -9.22
N SER A 89 2.16 8.31 -8.86
CA SER A 89 1.26 7.17 -8.69
C SER A 89 1.11 6.33 -9.96
N LEU A 90 1.02 6.98 -11.13
CA LEU A 90 0.93 6.26 -12.40
C LEU A 90 2.21 5.48 -12.70
N GLN A 91 3.38 6.09 -12.51
CA GLN A 91 4.67 5.43 -12.72
C GLN A 91 4.83 4.20 -11.80
N ARG A 92 4.44 4.33 -10.53
CA ARG A 92 4.46 3.22 -9.57
C ARG A 92 3.51 2.08 -9.96
N ALA A 93 2.29 2.42 -10.38
CA ALA A 93 1.32 1.45 -10.88
C ALA A 93 1.84 0.73 -12.13
N GLN A 94 2.48 1.46 -13.05
CA GLN A 94 3.11 0.88 -14.25
C GLN A 94 4.26 -0.07 -13.92
N ALA A 95 5.08 0.27 -12.92
CA ALA A 95 6.18 -0.59 -12.49
C ALA A 95 5.66 -1.93 -11.93
N VAL A 96 4.63 -1.88 -11.09
CA VAL A 96 3.96 -3.09 -10.56
C VAL A 96 3.32 -3.90 -11.68
N ALA A 97 2.59 -3.23 -12.59
CA ALA A 97 1.96 -3.89 -13.73
C ALA A 97 2.99 -4.57 -14.64
N LYS A 98 4.19 -3.99 -14.79
CA LYS A 98 5.27 -4.64 -15.55
C LYS A 98 5.69 -5.96 -14.89
N VAL A 99 5.88 -5.99 -13.58
CA VAL A 99 6.23 -7.23 -12.86
C VAL A 99 5.11 -8.27 -13.03
N LEU A 100 3.85 -7.85 -12.89
CA LEU A 100 2.70 -8.75 -13.11
C LEU A 100 2.65 -9.29 -14.53
N ALA A 101 2.94 -8.48 -15.55
CA ALA A 101 2.95 -8.93 -16.95
C ALA A 101 4.08 -9.93 -17.23
N ASP A 102 5.25 -9.73 -16.61
CA ASP A 102 6.40 -10.64 -16.73
C ASP A 102 6.06 -12.01 -16.10
N GLU A 103 5.42 -12.03 -14.93
CA GLU A 103 5.08 -13.26 -14.17
C GLU A 103 3.80 -13.95 -14.68
N ARG A 104 2.81 -13.15 -15.10
CA ARG A 104 1.46 -13.61 -15.45
C ARG A 104 1.02 -13.01 -16.80
N PRO A 105 1.61 -13.47 -17.92
CA PRO A 105 1.28 -12.98 -19.26
C PRO A 105 -0.15 -13.33 -19.71
N ASP A 106 -0.86 -14.18 -18.96
CA ASP A 106 -2.26 -14.52 -19.19
C ASP A 106 -3.24 -13.43 -18.74
N LEU A 107 -2.81 -12.49 -17.90
CA LEU A 107 -3.67 -11.46 -17.33
C LEU A 107 -3.92 -10.30 -18.28
N THR A 108 -5.10 -9.71 -18.19
CA THR A 108 -5.41 -8.43 -18.86
C THR A 108 -5.28 -7.30 -17.85
N LEU A 109 -4.26 -6.47 -18.00
CA LEU A 109 -3.93 -5.41 -17.03
C LEU A 109 -4.52 -4.05 -17.44
N THR A 110 -5.14 -3.36 -16.49
CA THR A 110 -5.52 -1.94 -16.59
C THR A 110 -4.72 -1.17 -15.54
N VAL A 111 -4.08 -0.07 -15.92
CA VAL A 111 -3.19 0.69 -15.03
C VAL A 111 -3.69 2.11 -14.85
N ARG A 112 -3.76 2.58 -13.60
CA ARG A 112 -4.20 3.94 -13.24
C ARG A 112 -3.30 4.48 -12.15
N GLY A 113 -2.84 5.72 -12.28
CA GLY A 113 -2.35 6.47 -11.12
C GLY A 113 -3.48 7.31 -10.59
N LEU A 114 -3.79 7.31 -9.31
CA LEU A 114 -4.89 8.09 -8.71
C LEU A 114 -4.40 9.30 -7.93
N GLY A 115 -3.08 9.42 -7.70
CA GLY A 115 -2.50 10.44 -6.84
C GLY A 115 -3.13 10.40 -5.45
N GLU A 116 -3.43 11.57 -4.91
CA GLU A 116 -4.03 11.74 -3.57
C GLU A 116 -5.56 11.67 -3.56
N SER A 117 -6.22 11.43 -4.71
CA SER A 117 -7.67 11.64 -4.87
C SER A 117 -8.56 10.57 -4.23
N GLN A 118 -7.98 9.50 -3.69
CA GLN A 118 -8.67 8.38 -3.04
C GLN A 118 -7.92 7.96 -1.77
N PRO A 119 -7.96 8.80 -0.71
CA PRO A 119 -7.33 8.47 0.56
C PRO A 119 -8.10 7.36 1.28
N VAL A 120 -7.39 6.44 1.92
CA VAL A 120 -7.93 5.39 2.79
C VAL A 120 -7.78 5.73 4.26
N ALA A 121 -7.01 6.77 4.58
CA ALA A 121 -6.89 7.36 5.89
C ALA A 121 -6.66 8.88 5.77
N ASP A 122 -7.03 9.64 6.81
CA ASP A 122 -6.84 11.09 6.80
C ASP A 122 -5.36 11.46 6.80
N ASN A 123 -4.93 12.33 5.87
CA ASN A 123 -3.54 12.83 5.83
C ASN A 123 -3.21 13.81 6.97
N THR A 124 -4.24 14.33 7.66
CA THR A 124 -4.14 15.27 8.78
C THR A 124 -5.10 14.89 9.91
N SER A 125 -4.76 15.16 11.15
CA SER A 125 -5.63 14.97 12.32
C SER A 125 -5.65 16.24 13.17
N GLY A 126 -6.83 16.80 13.44
CA GLY A 126 -6.94 18.06 14.18
C GLY A 126 -6.30 19.28 13.50
N GLY A 127 -6.09 19.23 12.19
CA GLY A 127 -5.37 20.25 11.42
C GLY A 127 -3.84 20.09 11.43
N GLU A 128 -3.31 19.09 12.14
CA GLU A 128 -1.89 18.75 12.16
C GLU A 128 -1.58 17.58 11.23
N ASP A 129 -0.31 17.45 10.89
CA ASP A 129 0.23 16.39 10.06
C ASP A 129 -0.09 14.99 10.66
N ASN A 130 -0.59 14.04 9.85
CA ASN A 130 -0.85 12.66 10.30
C ASN A 130 0.02 11.64 9.53
N PRO A 131 1.24 11.33 10.01
CA PRO A 131 2.16 10.41 9.34
C PRO A 131 1.58 9.03 9.09
N ALA A 132 0.86 8.47 10.06
CA ALA A 132 0.27 7.14 9.96
C ALA A 132 -0.82 7.06 8.88
N GLY A 133 -1.61 8.14 8.71
CA GLY A 133 -2.59 8.21 7.63
C GLY A 133 -1.94 8.34 6.26
N ARG A 134 -0.89 9.16 6.15
CA ARG A 134 -0.14 9.32 4.89
C ARG A 134 0.53 8.01 4.45
N GLU A 135 1.12 7.26 5.38
CA GLU A 135 1.73 5.96 5.08
C GLU A 135 0.72 5.00 4.45
N LYS A 136 -0.48 4.90 5.01
CA LYS A 136 -1.56 4.09 4.43
C LYS A 136 -1.98 4.56 3.05
N ASN A 137 -1.91 5.86 2.76
CA ASN A 137 -2.28 6.42 1.46
C ASN A 137 -1.21 6.18 0.38
N ARG A 138 0.07 6.09 0.74
CA ARG A 138 1.18 5.74 -0.15
C ARG A 138 1.14 4.24 -0.45
N ARG A 139 0.32 3.81 -1.41
CA ARG A 139 0.10 2.40 -1.73
C ARG A 139 -0.11 2.13 -3.22
N VAL A 140 -0.03 0.86 -3.60
CA VAL A 140 -0.49 0.33 -4.88
C VAL A 140 -1.50 -0.77 -4.60
N GLU A 141 -2.66 -0.70 -5.24
CA GLU A 141 -3.73 -1.69 -5.15
C GLU A 141 -3.75 -2.55 -6.43
N ILE A 142 -3.82 -3.86 -6.27
CA ILE A 142 -4.01 -4.83 -7.34
C ILE A 142 -5.37 -5.48 -7.12
N SER A 143 -6.33 -5.20 -7.99
CA SER A 143 -7.69 -5.72 -7.85
C SER A 143 -8.10 -6.61 -9.01
N HIS A 144 -8.83 -7.68 -8.70
CA HIS A 144 -9.42 -8.56 -9.70
C HIS A 144 -10.79 -9.03 -9.24
N ARG A 145 -11.62 -9.47 -10.20
CA ARG A 145 -12.85 -10.18 -9.87
C ARG A 145 -12.50 -11.57 -9.35
N SER A 146 -13.02 -11.93 -8.17
CA SER A 146 -12.95 -13.26 -7.57
C SER A 146 -14.13 -14.12 -7.98
#